data_AF-A0A2T3W7C0-F1
#
_entry.id   AF-A0A2T3W7C0-F1
#
_cell.length_a   1.000
_cell.length_b   1.000
_cell.length_c   1.000
_cell.angle_alpha   90.00
_cell.angle_beta   90.00
_cell.angle_gamma   90.00
#
_symmetry.space_group_name_H-M   'P 1'
#
loop_
_entity.id
_entity.type
_entity.pdbx_description
1 polymer ?
#
loop_
_entity_poly.entity_id
_entity_poly.type
_entity_poly.pdbx_seq_one_letter_code
_entity_poly.pdbx_strand_id
1 'polypeptide(L)'
;MSLLSRVALLLGVVLLIAAAVLLGKDVIDINQLHAVANANRSTNFPSPLNNVLITVALAAAGGFLAGLGLRRPGRPAPGPERGAPLP
;
A
#
# COMPACT_ATOMS: atom_id res chain seq x y z
N MET A 1 2.55 -15.13 -13.92
CA MET A 1 2.11 -13.73 -13.79
C MET A 1 2.46 -13.01 -15.09
N SER A 2 1.56 -12.18 -15.63
CA SER A 2 1.88 -11.35 -16.80
C SER A 2 2.94 -10.30 -16.43
N LEU A 3 3.68 -9.80 -17.42
CA LEU A 3 4.68 -8.74 -17.22
C LEU A 3 4.06 -7.52 -16.52
N LEU A 4 2.85 -7.12 -16.94
CA LEU A 4 2.10 -6.02 -16.35
C LEU A 4 1.79 -6.25 -14.86
N SER A 5 1.34 -7.44 -14.48
CA SER A 5 1.06 -7.81 -13.09
C SER A 5 2.33 -7.75 -12.22
N ARG A 6 3.47 -8.14 -12.79
CA ARG A 6 4.76 -8.11 -12.11
C ARG A 6 5.26 -6.68 -11.89
N VAL A 7 5.12 -5.82 -12.91
CA VAL A 7 5.47 -4.40 -12.81
C VAL A 7 4.56 -3.68 -11.82
N ALA A 8 3.25 -3.91 -11.88
CA ALA A 8 2.30 -3.35 -10.92
C ALA A 8 2.62 -3.78 -9.47
N LEU A 9 2.98 -5.05 -9.26
CA LEU A 9 3.40 -5.54 -7.95
C LEU A 9 4.65 -4.82 -7.43
N LEU A 10 5.70 -4.71 -8.26
CA LEU A 10 6.95 -4.07 -7.86
C LEU A 10 6.73 -2.59 -7.53
N LEU A 11 6.01 -1.86 -8.38
CA LEU A 11 5.65 -0.46 -8.12
C LEU A 11 4.83 -0.32 -6.84
N GLY A 12 3.83 -1.19 -6.64
CA GLY A 12 3.02 -1.21 -5.43
C GLY A 12 3.86 -1.37 -4.16
N VAL A 13 4.80 -2.32 -4.17
CA VAL A 13 5.72 -2.56 -3.04
C VAL A 13 6.61 -1.36 -2.77
N VAL A 14 7.17 -0.73 -3.80
CA VAL A 14 8.02 0.47 -3.64
C VAL A 14 7.23 1.62 -3.01
N LEU A 15 6.01 1.87 -3.47
CA LEU A 15 5.14 2.90 -2.89
C LEU A 15 4.77 2.60 -1.44
N LEU A 16 4.50 1.33 -1.10
CA LEU A 16 4.23 0.93 0.28
C LEU A 16 5.44 1.11 1.20
N ILE A 17 6.65 0.82 0.72
CA ILE A 17 7.89 1.08 1.49
C ILE A 17 8.05 2.58 1.74
N ALA A 18 7.87 3.41 0.71
CA ALA A 18 7.94 4.86 0.85
C ALA A 18 6.89 5.39 1.85
N ALA A 19 5.65 4.88 1.75
CA ALA A 19 4.58 5.23 2.69
C ALA A 19 4.91 4.81 4.13
N ALA A 20 5.51 3.64 4.34
CA ALA A 20 5.91 3.18 5.67
C ALA A 20 6.98 4.07 6.31
N VAL A 21 7.97 4.52 5.51
CA VAL A 21 9.00 5.46 5.98
C VAL A 21 8.38 6.81 6.35
N LEU A 22 7.50 7.36 5.50
CA LEU A 22 6.82 8.61 5.77
C LEU A 22 5.88 8.52 6.98
N LEU A 23 5.19 7.40 7.16
CA LEU A 23 4.34 7.17 8.33
C LEU A 23 5.16 7.25 9.63
N GLY A 24 6.37 6.67 9.66
CA GLY A 24 7.27 6.79 10.81
C GLY A 24 7.65 8.24 11.10
N LYS A 25 7.91 9.04 10.05
CA LYS A 25 8.17 10.47 10.18
C LYS A 25 6.95 11.24 10.70
N ASP A 26 5.76 10.97 10.14
CA ASP A 26 4.52 11.65 10.53
C ASP A 26 4.21 11.44 12.02
N VAL A 27 4.46 10.23 12.55
CA VAL A 27 4.30 9.94 13.99
C VAL A 27 5.23 10.81 14.85
N ILE A 28 6.47 11.02 14.42
CA ILE A 28 7.44 11.86 15.14
C ILE A 28 6.97 13.32 15.11
N ASP A 29 6.61 13.83 13.94
CA ASP A 29 6.20 15.23 13.76
C ASP A 29 4.93 15.54 14.56
N ILE A 30 3.94 14.64 14.56
CA ILE A 30 2.70 14.80 15.32
C ILE A 30 2.96 14.76 16.83
N ASN A 31 3.81 13.84 17.31
CA ASN A 31 4.16 13.80 18.73
C ASN A 31 4.91 15.06 19.19
N GLN A 32 5.78 15.61 18.34
CA GLN A 32 6.45 16.88 18.61
C GLN A 32 5.46 18.04 18.65
N LEU A 33 4.51 18.10 17.72
CA LEU A 33 3.44 19.10 17.72
C LEU A 33 2.62 19.05 19.02
N HIS A 34 2.25 17.84 19.48
CA HIS A 34 1.55 17.64 20.75
C HIS A 34 2.41 18.07 21.95
N ALA A 35 3.71 17.78 21.96
CA ALA A 35 4.62 18.19 23.01
C ALA A 35 4.76 19.72 23.09
N VAL A 36 4.84 20.41 21.94
CA VAL A 36 4.91 21.87 21.86
C VAL A 36 3.60 22.51 22.32
N ALA A 37 2.45 21.97 21.90
CA ALA A 37 1.13 22.43 22.32
C ALA A 37 0.93 22.29 23.84
N ASN A 38 1.30 21.14 24.42
CA ASN A 38 1.21 20.90 25.86
C ASN A 38 2.17 21.77 26.67
N ALA A 39 3.30 22.17 26.09
CA ALA A 39 4.28 23.04 26.75
C ALA A 39 3.87 24.53 26.79
N ASN A 40 2.66 24.89 26.30
CA ASN A 40 2.18 26.28 26.16
C ASN A 40 3.17 27.21 25.45
N ARG A 41 4.08 26.65 24.64
CA ARG A 41 4.99 27.47 23.86
C ARG A 41 4.21 27.94 22.64
N SER A 42 3.94 29.24 22.56
CA SER A 42 3.35 29.94 21.40
C SER A 42 4.27 29.98 20.18
N THR A 43 5.07 28.95 19.98
CA THR A 43 5.93 28.72 18.83
C THR A 43 5.13 28.07 17.71
N ASN A 44 5.19 28.66 16.52
CA ASN A 44 4.66 28.04 15.32
C ASN A 44 5.47 26.78 14.98
N PHE A 45 4.83 25.62 15.11
CA PHE A 45 5.38 24.35 14.64
C PHE A 45 4.82 24.05 13.24
N PRO A 46 5.65 23.64 12.27
CA PRO A 46 5.17 23.30 10.94
C PRO A 46 4.10 22.21 10.97
N SER A 47 2.98 22.42 10.29
CA SER A 47 1.92 21.41 10.21
C SER A 47 2.40 20.20 9.39
N PRO A 48 2.29 18.97 9.92
CA PRO A 48 2.64 17.76 9.17
C PRO A 48 1.55 17.33 8.16
N LEU A 49 0.44 18.07 8.06
CA LEU A 49 -0.75 17.69 7.29
C LEU A 49 -0.42 17.27 5.85
N ASN A 50 0.39 18.06 5.12
CA ASN A 50 0.74 17.73 3.74
C ASN A 50 1.49 16.40 3.64
N ASN A 51 2.39 16.10 4.58
CA ASN A 51 3.12 14.82 4.57
C ASN A 51 2.16 13.67 4.87
N VAL A 52 1.26 13.83 5.83
CA VAL A 52 0.22 12.84 6.13
C VAL A 52 -0.64 12.54 4.90
N LEU A 53 -1.06 13.57 4.15
CA LEU A 53 -1.85 13.38 2.91
C LEU A 53 -1.04 12.64 1.84
N ILE A 54 0.25 12.94 1.69
CA ILE A 54 1.15 12.23 0.78
C ILE A 54 1.30 10.77 1.20
N THR A 55 1.52 10.51 2.49
CA THR A 55 1.61 9.15 3.06
C THR A 55 0.36 8.35 2.74
N VAL A 56 -0.83 8.93 2.95
CA VAL A 56 -2.12 8.28 2.64
C VAL A 56 -2.25 7.97 1.15
N ALA A 57 -1.93 8.94 0.28
CA ALA A 57 -2.00 8.74 -1.16
C ALA A 57 -1.06 7.62 -1.64
N LEU A 58 0.17 7.59 -1.14
CA LEU A 58 1.16 6.55 -1.45
C LEU A 58 0.73 5.17 -0.92
N ALA A 59 0.20 5.10 0.31
CA ALA A 59 -0.29 3.87 0.89
C ALA A 59 -1.48 3.31 0.08
N ALA A 60 -2.44 4.16 -0.28
CA ALA A 60 -3.60 3.78 -1.07
C ALA A 60 -3.20 3.28 -2.47
N ALA A 61 -2.37 4.05 -3.19
CA ALA A 61 -1.90 3.67 -4.51
C ALA A 61 -1.03 2.40 -4.47
N GLY A 62 -0.12 2.31 -3.50
CA GLY A 62 0.75 1.15 -3.30
C GLY A 62 -0.03 -0.11 -2.99
N GLY A 63 -0.99 -0.04 -2.06
CA GLY A 63 -1.86 -1.16 -1.71
C GLY A 63 -2.72 -1.63 -2.88
N PHE A 64 -3.27 -0.68 -3.65
CA PHE A 64 -4.03 -1.00 -4.86
C PHE A 64 -3.19 -1.73 -5.91
N LEU A 65 -2.00 -1.20 -6.24
CA LEU A 65 -1.11 -1.80 -7.26
C LEU A 65 -0.56 -3.16 -6.82
N ALA A 66 -0.18 -3.30 -5.54
CA ALA A 66 0.26 -4.57 -4.98
C ALA A 66 -0.87 -5.62 -5.02
N GLY A 67 -2.11 -5.22 -4.68
CA GLY A 67 -3.29 -6.08 -4.76
C GLY A 67 -3.59 -6.58 -6.17
N LEU A 68 -3.49 -5.71 -7.18
CA LEU A 68 -3.61 -6.10 -8.59
C LEU A 68 -2.53 -7.10 -9.01
N GLY A 69 -1.30 -6.91 -8.54
CA GLY A 69 -0.16 -7.78 -8.80
C GLY A 69 -0.30 -9.18 -8.22
N LEU A 70 -0.99 -9.34 -7.09
CA LEU A 70 -1.14 -10.61 -6.36
C LEU A 70 -2.26 -11.52 -6.88
N ARG A 71 -3.11 -11.06 -7.81
CA ARG A 71 -4.26 -11.84 -8.33
C ARG A 71 -3.81 -13.17 -8.94
N ARG A 72 -4.20 -14.30 -8.33
CA ARG A 72 -3.93 -15.66 -8.86
C ARG A 72 -4.82 -15.95 -10.08
N PRO A 73 -4.30 -16.58 -11.15
CA PRO A 73 -5.14 -17.17 -12.19
C PRO A 73 -5.96 -18.31 -11.57
N GLY A 74 -7.26 -18.33 -11.83
CA GLY A 74 -8.16 -19.38 -11.36
C GLY A 74 -7.69 -20.77 -11.79
N ARG A 75 -7.88 -21.75 -10.91
CA ARG A 75 -7.60 -23.17 -11.15
C ARG A 75 -8.31 -23.60 -12.45
N PRO A 76 -7.65 -24.25 -13.41
CA PRO A 76 -8.35 -24.85 -14.55
C PRO A 76 -9.38 -25.84 -13.99
N ALA A 77 -10.64 -25.70 -14.41
CA ALA A 77 -11.68 -26.66 -14.07
C ALA A 77 -11.28 -28.06 -14.58
N PRO A 78 -11.58 -29.16 -13.85
CA PRO A 78 -11.36 -30.51 -14.36
C PRO A 78 -12.15 -30.67 -15.67
N GLY A 79 -11.46 -30.96 -16.77
CA GLY A 79 -12.08 -31.16 -18.08
C GLY A 79 -13.04 -32.37 -18.09
N PRO A 80 -14.07 -32.37 -18.95
CA PRO A 80 -15.12 -33.38 -18.98
C PRO A 80 -14.73 -34.75 -19.56
N GLU A 81 -13.45 -35.05 -19.79
CA GLU A 81 -13.03 -36.29 -20.46
C GLU A 81 -12.57 -37.38 -19.48
N ARG A 82 -13.53 -37.95 -18.74
CA ARG A 82 -13.41 -39.33 -18.27
C ARG A 82 -14.48 -40.18 -18.95
N GLY A 83 -14.10 -40.71 -20.12
CA GLY A 83 -14.48 -42.01 -20.64
C GLY A 83 -15.96 -42.37 -20.61
N ALA A 84 -16.65 -42.12 -21.71
CA ALA A 84 -17.80 -42.96 -22.05
C ALA A 84 -17.32 -44.41 -22.26
N PRO A 85 -17.99 -45.43 -21.69
CA PRO A 85 -17.79 -46.80 -22.15
C PRO A 85 -18.33 -46.93 -23.58
N LEU A 86 -17.49 -47.41 -24.49
CA LEU A 86 -17.86 -47.82 -25.85
C LEU A 86 -18.75 -49.08 -25.80
N PRO A 87 -19.60 -49.33 -26.82
CA PRO A 87 -20.77 -50.22 -26.78
C PRO A 87 -20.48 -51.70 -26.50
#